data_AF-A0A9X8H9P7-F1
#
_entry.id   AF-A0A9X8H9P7-F1
#
_cell.length_a   1.000
_cell.length_b   1.000
_cell.length_c   1.000
_cell.angle_alpha   90.00
_cell.angle_beta   90.00
_cell.angle_gamma   90.00
#
_symmetry.space_group_name_H-M   'P 1'
#
loop_
_entity.id
_entity.type
_entity.pdbx_description
1 polymer ?
#
loop_
_entity_poly.entity_id
_entity_poly.type
_entity_poly.pdbx_seq_one_letter_code
_entity_poly.pdbx_strand_id
1 'polypeptide(L)'
;TQYYKLTDARQLGYSFDIVGLLGDLYTTCGSSRGSTRRLNSDQNVSHANVTIDHVVEPVVLEEDKNVLAFEDAVLTQAESQGLTTDEAYLEVQKMNLLLQENCMPGSVEDYTPEFKAQWHITGSSKSFALLQDIKSGTNPVRIEHWQDILAQYYHCRGDVKEVE
;
A
#
# COMPACT_ATOMS: atom_id res chain seq x y z
N THR A 1 -21.14 2.72 28.69
CA THR A 1 -20.04 1.84 28.23
C THR A 1 -19.78 2.18 26.78
N GLN A 2 -18.56 2.56 26.41
CA GLN A 2 -18.25 2.90 25.02
C GLN A 2 -18.11 1.63 24.19
N TYR A 3 -18.85 1.52 23.08
CA TYR A 3 -18.93 0.30 22.27
C TYR A 3 -17.56 -0.21 21.78
N TYR A 4 -16.64 0.70 21.47
CA TYR A 4 -15.27 0.36 21.05
C TYR A 4 -14.40 -0.31 22.14
N LYS A 5 -14.83 -0.29 23.41
CA LYS A 5 -14.15 -0.98 24.52
C LYS A 5 -14.65 -2.43 24.71
N LEU A 6 -15.66 -2.86 23.97
CA LEU A 6 -16.29 -4.18 24.09
C LEU A 6 -15.85 -5.18 23.02
N THR A 7 -14.96 -4.77 22.11
CA THR A 7 -14.55 -5.56 20.95
C THR A 7 -13.03 -5.49 20.73
N ASP A 8 -12.24 -5.56 21.80
CA ASP A 8 -10.84 -5.96 21.61
C ASP A 8 -10.84 -7.48 21.39
N ALA A 9 -10.81 -7.89 20.12
CA ALA A 9 -10.82 -9.30 19.72
C ALA A 9 -9.64 -10.09 20.32
N ARG A 10 -8.58 -9.42 20.78
CA ARG A 10 -7.45 -10.04 21.49
C ARG A 10 -7.86 -10.64 22.84
N GLN A 11 -8.95 -10.16 23.44
CA GLN A 11 -9.49 -10.71 24.68
C GLN A 11 -10.37 -11.95 24.47
N LEU A 12 -10.70 -12.30 23.22
CA LEU A 12 -11.67 -13.36 22.90
C LEU A 12 -11.07 -14.78 22.93
N GLY A 13 -9.78 -14.94 23.21
CA GLY A 13 -9.22 -16.26 23.46
C GLY A 13 -8.85 -17.08 22.20
N TYR A 14 -8.71 -16.43 21.03
CA TYR A 14 -8.40 -17.09 19.76
C TYR A 14 -6.96 -16.83 19.32
N SER A 15 -6.22 -17.88 18.93
CA SER A 15 -4.97 -17.78 18.18
C SER A 15 -5.26 -17.84 16.68
N PHE A 16 -4.45 -17.14 15.90
CA PHE A 16 -4.52 -17.15 14.44
C PHE A 16 -3.11 -17.35 13.90
N ASP A 17 -3.02 -18.07 12.79
CA ASP A 17 -1.81 -18.09 11.96
C ASP A 17 -1.88 -16.87 11.04
N ILE A 18 -1.00 -15.90 11.29
CA ILE A 18 -0.93 -14.65 10.55
C ILE A 18 0.32 -14.71 9.67
N VAL A 19 0.10 -14.81 8.35
CA VAL A 19 1.18 -15.07 7.39
C VAL A 19 1.40 -13.88 6.45
N GLY A 20 2.63 -13.72 5.96
CA GLY A 20 2.96 -12.77 4.90
C GLY A 20 2.81 -11.31 5.32
N LEU A 21 2.28 -10.47 4.42
CA LEU A 21 2.16 -9.01 4.62
C LEU A 21 1.30 -8.63 5.84
N LEU A 22 0.31 -9.47 6.18
CA LEU A 22 -0.51 -9.25 7.37
C LEU A 22 0.29 -9.50 8.65
N GLY A 23 1.23 -10.45 8.62
CA GLY A 23 2.15 -10.74 9.72
C GLY A 23 3.14 -9.61 9.95
N ASP A 24 3.71 -9.06 8.87
CA ASP A 24 4.58 -7.88 8.92
C ASP A 24 3.85 -6.65 9.49
N LEU A 25 2.61 -6.42 9.07
CA LEU A 25 1.79 -5.34 9.65
C LEU A 25 1.53 -5.57 11.13
N TYR A 26 1.25 -6.82 11.54
CA TYR A 26 0.95 -7.17 12.92
C TYR A 26 2.14 -6.88 13.85
N THR A 27 3.37 -7.20 13.43
CA THR A 27 4.59 -7.00 14.23
C THR A 27 5.10 -5.56 14.25
N THR A 28 4.82 -4.78 13.19
CA THR A 28 5.35 -3.42 13.04
C THR A 28 4.37 -2.32 13.50
N CYS A 29 3.12 -2.67 13.80
CA CYS A 29 2.09 -1.71 14.21
C CYS A 29 2.43 -1.00 15.53
N GLY A 30 2.66 0.32 15.48
CA GLY A 30 2.96 1.17 16.64
C GLY A 30 4.39 1.71 16.70
N SER A 31 5.34 1.07 15.99
CA SER A 31 6.70 1.57 15.79
C SER A 31 6.82 2.48 14.55
N SER A 32 5.73 2.65 13.81
CA SER A 32 5.63 3.36 12.53
C SER A 32 5.69 4.89 12.61
N ARG A 33 6.34 5.45 13.64
CA ARG A 33 6.73 6.87 13.62
C ARG A 33 8.01 7.01 12.80
N GLY A 34 7.86 7.11 11.49
CA GLY A 34 8.89 7.63 10.58
C GLY A 34 10.12 6.74 10.36
N SER A 35 10.08 5.46 10.72
CA SER A 35 11.14 4.54 10.31
C SER A 35 10.63 3.76 9.11
N THR A 36 11.29 3.98 7.96
CA THR A 36 11.37 3.08 6.79
C THR A 36 10.98 1.65 7.19
N ARG A 37 10.05 1.04 6.44
CA ARG A 37 9.65 -0.37 6.50
C ARG A 37 10.88 -1.24 6.19
N ARG A 38 11.84 -1.27 7.10
CA ARG A 38 13.00 -2.14 7.00
C ARG A 38 12.49 -3.53 7.29
N LEU A 39 12.63 -4.41 6.30
CA LEU A 39 12.60 -5.86 6.44
C LEU A 39 13.64 -6.28 7.48
N ASN A 40 13.34 -6.06 8.76
CA ASN A 40 14.15 -6.56 9.85
C ASN A 40 13.75 -8.02 10.05
N SER A 41 14.65 -8.90 9.65
CA SER A 41 14.67 -10.29 10.12
C SER A 41 14.60 -10.28 11.65
N ASP A 42 13.66 -11.07 12.16
CA ASP A 42 13.61 -11.62 13.51
C ASP A 42 13.70 -10.60 14.67
N GLN A 43 12.62 -9.85 14.90
CA GLN A 43 12.39 -9.29 16.23
C GLN A 43 11.44 -10.19 17.03
N ASN A 44 11.99 -10.85 18.05
CA ASN A 44 11.23 -11.53 19.10
C ASN A 44 10.39 -10.50 19.85
N VAL A 45 9.12 -10.37 19.49
CA VAL A 45 8.17 -9.50 20.16
C VAL A 45 7.68 -10.20 21.44
N SER A 46 8.06 -9.69 22.61
CA SER A 46 7.58 -10.19 23.90
C SER A 46 6.38 -9.36 24.37
N HIS A 47 5.18 -9.93 24.28
CA HIS A 47 3.96 -9.33 24.80
C HIS A 47 3.65 -9.86 26.21
N ALA A 48 3.50 -8.95 27.17
CA ALA A 48 3.14 -9.25 28.55
C ALA A 48 1.66 -9.64 28.68
N ASN A 49 1.42 -10.80 29.30
CA ASN A 49 0.20 -11.25 29.97
C ASN A 49 -1.10 -11.28 29.15
N VAL A 50 -1.21 -12.29 28.27
CA VAL A 50 -2.18 -13.42 28.24
C VAL A 50 -1.72 -14.25 27.03
N THR A 51 -1.06 -15.40 27.24
CA THR A 51 -0.35 -16.14 26.19
C THR A 51 -1.30 -17.00 25.37
N ILE A 52 -2.06 -16.35 24.50
CA ILE A 52 -2.49 -16.97 23.25
C ILE A 52 -1.57 -16.36 22.20
N ASP A 53 -0.53 -17.10 21.87
CA ASP A 53 0.53 -16.66 20.97
C ASP A 53 0.02 -16.84 19.53
N HIS A 54 -0.07 -15.75 18.78
CA HIS A 54 -0.35 -15.83 17.35
C HIS A 54 0.92 -16.32 16.65
N VAL A 55 0.81 -17.31 15.77
CA VAL A 55 1.96 -17.68 14.93
C VAL A 55 2.05 -16.64 13.84
N VAL A 56 3.13 -15.85 13.85
CA VAL A 56 3.40 -14.87 12.81
C VAL A 56 4.50 -15.41 11.90
N GLU A 57 4.14 -15.72 10.66
CA GLU A 57 5.11 -16.17 9.66
C GLU A 57 5.61 -14.99 8.82
N PRO A 58 6.91 -14.94 8.52
CA PRO A 58 7.50 -13.86 7.73
C PRO A 58 7.02 -13.87 6.28
N VAL A 59 7.24 -12.75 5.59
CA VAL A 59 7.01 -12.63 4.14
C VAL A 59 8.03 -13.49 3.39
N VAL A 60 7.57 -14.58 2.78
CA VAL A 60 8.44 -15.52 2.06
C VAL A 60 8.36 -15.40 0.53
N LEU A 61 7.23 -14.92 -0.01
CA LEU A 61 7.02 -14.82 -1.45
C LEU A 61 7.84 -13.68 -2.06
N GLU A 62 8.51 -13.96 -3.17
CA GLU A 62 9.37 -12.96 -3.86
C GLU A 62 8.56 -11.79 -4.42
N GLU A 63 7.31 -12.03 -4.85
CA GLU A 63 6.39 -10.97 -5.30
C GLU A 63 6.04 -10.00 -4.17
N ASP A 64 5.77 -10.49 -2.96
CA ASP A 64 5.50 -9.66 -1.79
C ASP A 64 6.74 -8.85 -1.38
N LYS A 65 7.92 -9.47 -1.44
CA LYS A 65 9.20 -8.78 -1.19
C LYS A 65 9.44 -7.68 -2.23
N ASN A 66 9.09 -7.91 -3.50
CA ASN A 66 9.21 -6.93 -4.55
C ASN A 66 8.33 -5.70 -4.29
N VAL A 67 7.07 -5.91 -3.88
CA VAL A 67 6.15 -4.82 -3.50
C VAL A 67 6.70 -4.02 -2.32
N LEU A 68 7.18 -4.71 -1.27
CA LEU A 68 7.76 -4.03 -0.10
C LEU A 68 9.01 -3.24 -0.45
N ALA A 69 9.90 -3.79 -1.28
CA ALA A 69 11.10 -3.12 -1.72
C ALA A 69 10.79 -1.91 -2.62
N PHE A 70 9.78 -2.03 -3.48
CA PHE A 70 9.27 -0.91 -4.27
C PHE A 70 8.74 0.21 -3.39
N GLU A 71 7.86 -0.10 -2.43
CA GLU A 71 7.33 0.90 -1.50
C GLU A 71 8.44 1.58 -0.71
N ASP A 72 9.41 0.83 -0.18
CA ASP A 72 10.54 1.39 0.57
C ASP A 72 11.41 2.32 -0.29
N ALA A 73 11.63 1.99 -1.56
CA ALA A 73 12.36 2.85 -2.49
C ALA A 73 11.62 4.18 -2.73
N VAL A 74 10.31 4.14 -2.93
CA VAL A 74 9.49 5.35 -3.10
C VAL A 74 9.49 6.19 -1.82
N LEU A 75 9.29 5.57 -0.66
CA LEU A 75 9.29 6.27 0.63
C LEU A 75 10.65 6.91 0.94
N THR A 76 11.75 6.20 0.66
CA THR A 76 13.11 6.72 0.82
C THR A 76 13.37 7.91 -0.10
N GLN A 77 12.93 7.81 -1.36
CA GLN A 77 13.05 8.92 -2.31
C GLN A 77 12.20 10.12 -1.85
N ALA A 78 10.98 9.87 -1.38
CA ALA A 78 10.09 10.91 -0.88
C ALA A 78 10.70 11.64 0.33
N GLU A 79 11.28 10.89 1.28
CA GLU A 79 11.98 11.45 2.44
C GLU A 79 13.16 12.33 2.01
N SER A 80 13.94 11.89 1.02
CA SER A 80 15.06 12.68 0.47
C SER A 80 14.61 14.02 -0.14
N GLN A 81 13.39 14.08 -0.64
CA GLN A 81 12.76 15.28 -1.21
C GLN A 81 11.97 16.09 -0.16
N GLY A 82 11.96 15.67 1.11
CA GLY A 82 11.28 16.37 2.21
C GLY A 82 9.76 16.24 2.20
N LEU A 83 9.20 15.23 1.53
CA LEU A 83 7.77 14.93 1.58
C LEU A 83 7.37 14.39 2.96
N THR A 84 6.16 14.71 3.40
CA THR A 84 5.58 14.07 4.58
C THR A 84 5.23 12.61 4.28
N THR A 85 5.09 11.79 5.33
CA THR A 85 4.71 10.38 5.19
C THR A 85 3.39 10.21 4.43
N ASP A 86 2.38 11.05 4.72
CA ASP A 86 1.09 10.99 4.03
C ASP A 86 1.21 11.33 2.54
N GLU A 87 2.04 12.32 2.20
CA GLU A 87 2.33 12.65 0.80
C GLU A 87 3.09 11.51 0.11
N ALA A 88 4.08 10.90 0.79
CA ALA A 88 4.84 9.78 0.24
C ALA A 88 3.95 8.58 -0.11
N TYR A 89 3.00 8.23 0.77
CA TYR A 89 2.02 7.17 0.46
C TYR A 89 1.05 7.56 -0.65
N LEU A 90 0.70 8.83 -0.79
CA LEU A 90 -0.06 9.31 -1.95
C LEU A 90 0.73 9.12 -3.24
N GLU A 91 2.04 9.37 -3.24
CA GLU A 91 2.90 9.12 -4.40
C GLU A 91 3.00 7.64 -4.75
N VAL A 92 3.12 6.75 -3.76
CA VAL A 92 3.04 5.29 -3.97
C VAL A 92 1.72 4.93 -4.68
N GLN A 93 0.59 5.49 -4.24
CA GLN A 93 -0.71 5.25 -4.86
C GLN A 93 -0.74 5.72 -6.32
N LYS A 94 -0.20 6.91 -6.62
CA LYS A 94 -0.14 7.44 -8.00
C LYS A 94 0.70 6.54 -8.89
N MET A 95 1.87 6.09 -8.42
CA MET A 95 2.77 5.21 -9.16
C MET A 95 2.11 3.85 -9.44
N ASN A 96 1.40 3.27 -8.47
CA ASN A 96 0.62 2.04 -8.66
C ASN A 96 -0.52 2.21 -9.69
N LEU A 97 -1.19 3.36 -9.71
CA LEU A 97 -2.22 3.63 -10.73
C LEU A 97 -1.65 3.73 -12.13
N LEU A 98 -0.48 4.35 -12.28
CA LEU A 98 0.21 4.45 -13.55
C LEU A 98 0.72 3.09 -14.02
N LEU A 99 1.21 2.25 -13.11
CA LEU A 99 1.54 0.85 -13.39
C LEU A 99 0.30 0.09 -13.90
N GLN A 100 -0.85 0.23 -13.24
CA GLN A 100 -2.09 -0.43 -13.66
C GLN A 100 -2.61 0.05 -15.01
N GLU A 101 -2.54 1.35 -15.29
CA GLU A 101 -3.08 1.94 -16.52
C GLU A 101 -2.20 1.64 -17.75
N ASN A 102 -0.88 1.63 -17.55
CA ASN A 102 0.09 1.64 -18.64
C ASN A 102 0.84 0.31 -18.82
N CYS A 103 0.96 -0.51 -17.78
CA CYS A 103 1.79 -1.74 -17.82
C CYS A 103 0.98 -3.02 -17.64
N MET A 104 -0.21 -2.95 -17.07
CA MET A 104 -1.07 -4.12 -16.84
C MET A 104 -2.22 -4.18 -17.86
N PRO A 105 -2.73 -5.37 -18.16
CA PRO A 105 -3.90 -5.50 -19.03
C PRO A 105 -5.11 -4.80 -18.42
N GLY A 106 -5.81 -4.03 -19.25
CA GLY A 106 -6.99 -3.26 -18.88
C GLY A 106 -6.76 -1.76 -18.86
N SER A 107 -7.66 -1.06 -18.18
CA SER A 107 -7.58 0.38 -17.92
C SER A 107 -8.27 0.70 -16.61
N VAL A 108 -7.85 1.79 -15.97
CA VAL A 108 -8.54 2.31 -14.80
C VAL A 108 -9.78 3.07 -15.27
N GLU A 109 -10.93 2.42 -15.16
CA GLU A 109 -12.22 2.97 -15.57
C GLU A 109 -13.06 3.42 -14.36
N ASP A 110 -14.01 4.31 -14.62
CA ASP A 110 -15.02 4.69 -13.65
C ASP A 110 -16.11 3.61 -13.55
N TYR A 111 -16.89 3.64 -12.47
CA TYR A 111 -18.04 2.75 -12.34
C TYR A 111 -19.11 3.05 -13.39
N THR A 112 -19.79 2.02 -13.87
CA THR A 112 -20.89 2.20 -14.83
C THR A 112 -22.03 3.00 -14.20
N PRO A 113 -22.82 3.74 -14.99
CA PRO A 113 -23.95 4.51 -14.48
C PRO A 113 -24.95 3.66 -13.68
N GLU A 114 -25.19 2.41 -14.10
CA GLU A 114 -26.09 1.49 -13.43
C GLU A 114 -25.56 1.10 -12.06
N PHE A 115 -24.26 0.80 -11.95
CA PHE A 115 -23.61 0.51 -10.68
C PHE A 115 -23.68 1.72 -9.74
N LYS A 116 -23.40 2.93 -10.25
CA LYS A 116 -23.52 4.15 -9.46
C LYS A 116 -24.94 4.39 -8.96
N ALA A 117 -25.94 4.17 -9.81
CA ALA A 117 -27.34 4.31 -9.43
C ALA A 117 -27.75 3.30 -8.35
N GLN A 118 -27.34 2.04 -8.49
CA GLN A 118 -27.67 0.97 -7.55
C GLN A 118 -27.04 1.17 -6.16
N TRP A 119 -25.80 1.65 -6.12
CA TRP A 119 -25.05 1.85 -4.87
C TRP A 119 -25.08 3.29 -4.35
N HIS A 120 -25.90 4.15 -4.97
CA HIS A 120 -26.03 5.57 -4.65
C HIS A 120 -24.68 6.32 -4.61
N ILE A 121 -23.79 5.99 -5.56
CA ILE A 121 -22.47 6.64 -5.71
C ILE A 121 -22.65 7.93 -6.49
N THR A 122 -22.34 9.07 -5.87
CA THR A 122 -22.53 10.41 -6.47
C THR A 122 -21.31 10.94 -7.23
N GLY A 123 -20.16 10.27 -7.13
CA GLY A 123 -18.90 10.70 -7.74
C GLY A 123 -18.28 9.64 -8.66
N SER A 124 -17.04 9.88 -9.06
CA SER A 124 -16.19 8.89 -9.73
C SER A 124 -15.50 7.98 -8.71
N SER A 125 -15.06 6.81 -9.16
CA SER A 125 -14.14 5.99 -8.38
C SER A 125 -12.88 6.80 -8.03
N LYS A 126 -12.36 6.61 -6.81
CA LYS A 126 -11.19 7.38 -6.34
C LYS A 126 -9.97 7.20 -7.26
N SER A 127 -9.74 5.96 -7.70
CA SER A 127 -8.67 5.61 -8.61
C SER A 127 -8.82 6.30 -9.97
N PHE A 128 -10.04 6.33 -10.52
CA PHE A 128 -10.30 7.03 -11.77
C PHE A 128 -10.09 8.54 -11.64
N ALA A 129 -10.66 9.17 -10.60
CA ALA A 129 -10.48 10.60 -10.36
C ALA A 129 -9.00 10.98 -10.21
N LEU A 130 -8.24 10.22 -9.41
CA LEU A 130 -6.80 10.46 -9.23
C LEU A 130 -6.03 10.28 -10.53
N LEU A 131 -6.37 9.28 -11.37
CA LEU A 131 -5.73 9.12 -12.68
C LEU A 131 -6.01 10.31 -13.61
N GLN A 132 -7.24 10.86 -13.61
CA GLN A 132 -7.56 12.06 -14.37
C GLN A 132 -6.79 13.28 -13.85
N ASP A 133 -6.61 13.42 -12.53
CA ASP A 133 -5.82 14.49 -11.94
C ASP A 133 -4.33 14.40 -12.32
N ILE A 134 -3.78 13.18 -12.41
CA ILE A 134 -2.41 12.94 -12.92
C ILE A 134 -2.33 13.32 -14.40
N LYS A 135 -3.23 12.81 -15.24
CA LYS A 135 -3.24 13.04 -16.69
C LYS A 135 -3.46 14.50 -17.07
N SER A 136 -4.26 15.23 -16.29
CA SER A 136 -4.48 16.67 -16.48
C SER A 136 -3.32 17.54 -15.98
N GLY A 137 -2.37 16.96 -15.25
CA GLY A 137 -1.27 17.70 -14.61
C GLY A 137 -1.70 18.47 -13.36
N THR A 138 -2.94 18.29 -12.88
CA THR A 138 -3.43 18.90 -11.63
C THR A 138 -2.72 18.29 -10.41
N ASN A 139 -2.44 16.98 -10.46
CA ASN A 139 -1.77 16.26 -9.38
C ASN A 139 -0.74 15.27 -9.95
N PRO A 140 0.37 15.74 -10.55
CA PRO A 140 1.39 14.87 -11.14
C PRO A 140 2.13 14.07 -10.06
N VAL A 141 2.87 13.04 -10.48
CA VAL A 141 3.82 12.35 -9.61
C VAL A 141 4.97 13.30 -9.26
N ARG A 142 5.24 13.47 -7.97
CA ARG A 142 6.26 14.38 -7.43
C ARG A 142 7.60 13.71 -7.17
N ILE A 143 7.60 12.37 -7.10
CA ILE A 143 8.80 11.57 -6.88
C ILE A 143 9.75 11.77 -8.06
N GLU A 144 10.97 12.22 -7.77
CA GLU A 144 12.02 12.33 -8.78
C GLU A 144 12.38 10.95 -9.31
N HIS A 145 12.58 10.83 -10.63
CA HIS A 145 12.95 9.58 -11.29
C HIS A 145 11.99 8.40 -11.03
N TRP A 146 10.71 8.67 -10.77
CA TRP A 146 9.71 7.64 -10.46
C TRP A 146 9.58 6.57 -11.55
N GLN A 147 9.80 6.93 -12.82
CA GLN A 147 9.79 5.99 -13.94
C GLN A 147 10.92 4.96 -13.85
N ASP A 148 12.09 5.39 -13.37
CA ASP A 148 13.25 4.52 -13.25
C ASP A 148 13.07 3.56 -12.06
N ILE A 149 12.40 4.01 -10.99
CA ILE A 149 11.96 3.14 -9.89
C ILE A 149 11.00 2.07 -10.43
N LEU A 150 9.95 2.46 -11.17
CA LEU A 150 9.01 1.46 -11.73
C LEU A 150 9.70 0.49 -12.69
N ALA A 151 10.60 0.97 -13.55
CA ALA A 151 11.34 0.13 -14.47
C ALA A 151 12.24 -0.89 -13.75
N GLN A 152 12.80 -0.52 -12.59
CA GLN A 152 13.63 -1.41 -11.78
C GLN A 152 12.82 -2.57 -11.19
N TYR A 153 11.61 -2.31 -10.68
CA TYR A 153 10.81 -3.30 -9.92
C TYR A 153 9.77 -4.04 -10.76
N TYR A 154 9.28 -3.45 -11.84
CA TYR A 154 8.20 -4.00 -12.66
C TYR A 154 8.54 -4.10 -14.14
N HIS A 155 9.77 -3.74 -14.53
CA HIS A 155 10.23 -3.75 -15.93
C HIS A 155 9.39 -2.89 -16.89
N CYS A 156 8.61 -1.95 -16.36
CA CYS A 156 7.80 -0.99 -17.10
C CYS A 156 8.00 0.40 -16.50
N ARG A 157 8.09 1.42 -17.36
CA ARG A 157 8.31 2.81 -16.91
C ARG A 157 7.04 3.49 -16.39
N GLY A 158 5.86 2.98 -16.75
CA GLY A 158 4.57 3.48 -16.29
C GLY A 158 4.16 4.85 -16.82
N ASP A 159 4.95 5.51 -17.66
CA ASP A 159 4.65 6.82 -18.26
C ASP A 159 4.01 6.72 -19.65
N VAL A 160 4.22 5.61 -20.35
CA VAL A 160 3.64 5.31 -21.66
C VAL A 160 2.95 3.97 -21.60
N LYS A 161 1.76 3.87 -22.20
CA LYS A 161 1.04 2.60 -22.31
C LYS A 161 1.83 1.62 -23.18
N GLU A 162 2.23 0.51 -22.59
CA GLU A 162 2.85 -0.59 -23.31
C GLU A 162 1.74 -1.28 -24.13
N VAL A 163 1.96 -1.33 -25.44
CA VAL A 163 1.08 -2.05 -26.37
C VAL A 163 1.75 -3.41 -26.59
N GLU A 164 1.29 -4.42 -25.87
CA GLU A 164 1.51 -5.82 -26.27
C GLU A 164 0.62 -6.20 -27.46
#